data_AF-V5GZE1-F1
#
_entry.id   AF-V5GZE1-F1
#
_cell.length_a   1.000
_cell.length_b   1.000
_cell.length_c   1.000
_cell.angle_alpha   90.00
_cell.angle_beta   90.00
_cell.angle_gamma   90.00
#
_symmetry.space_group_name_H-M   'P 1'
#
loop_
_entity.id
_entity.type
_entity.pdbx_description
1 polymer ?
#
loop_
_entity_poly.entity_id
_entity_poly.type
_entity_poly.pdbx_seq_one_letter_code
_entity_poly.pdbx_strand_id
1 'polypeptide(L)'
;MRLSMAALAAILVCLLNILILVLVIVAYTRSRRSDQKFGHGGVDDDVRENIISYEDEGGGEDDMNAYDITPLRIPVDASGTPLGAKPGPDKAPPLLKEVRLREPPPGAQPEVGDFIRDHLDKADQDPGAPPVDDLRNYAYEGGGSTAGSLSSLASETDDHEQRFDYLNSWGPRFQKLADMYGQGESEED
;
A
#
# COMPACT_ATOMS: atom_id res chain seq x y z
N MET A 1 16.26 -23.88 -53.12
CA MET A 1 16.27 -22.40 -53.22
C MET A 1 17.66 -21.92 -52.83
N ARG A 2 18.39 -21.25 -53.73
CA ARG A 2 19.69 -20.63 -53.39
C ARG A 2 19.45 -19.15 -53.11
N LEU A 3 19.76 -18.69 -51.90
CA LEU A 3 19.69 -17.26 -51.59
C LEU A 3 20.84 -16.54 -52.31
N SER A 4 20.51 -15.43 -52.98
CA SER A 4 21.49 -14.53 -53.58
C SER A 4 22.30 -13.84 -52.47
N MET A 5 23.58 -13.56 -52.73
CA MET A 5 24.45 -12.81 -51.82
C MET A 5 23.85 -11.45 -51.43
N ALA A 6 23.11 -10.81 -52.35
CA ALA A 6 22.39 -9.57 -52.07
C ALA A 6 21.25 -9.75 -51.05
N ALA A 7 20.55 -10.89 -51.11
CA ALA A 7 19.49 -11.20 -50.14
C ALA A 7 20.08 -11.48 -48.75
N LEU A 8 21.22 -12.19 -48.68
CA LEU A 8 21.94 -12.40 -47.42
C LEU A 8 22.42 -11.08 -46.81
N ALA A 9 22.95 -10.18 -47.63
CA ALA A 9 23.39 -8.85 -47.17
C ALA A 9 22.21 -8.03 -46.63
N ALA A 10 21.06 -8.02 -47.32
CA ALA A 10 19.87 -7.31 -46.86
C ALA A 10 19.33 -7.84 -45.53
N ILE A 11 19.30 -9.17 -45.36
CA ILE A 11 18.86 -9.82 -44.10
C ILE A 11 19.80 -9.45 -42.96
N LEU A 12 21.11 -9.48 -43.18
CA LEU A 12 22.11 -9.15 -42.16
C LEU A 12 21.97 -7.69 -41.70
N VAL A 13 21.82 -6.75 -42.63
CA VAL A 13 21.57 -5.33 -42.30
C VAL A 13 20.27 -5.16 -41.53
N CYS A 14 19.20 -5.89 -41.90
CA CYS A 14 17.93 -5.85 -41.21
C CYS A 14 18.05 -6.34 -39.75
N LEU A 15 18.72 -7.48 -39.54
CA LEU A 15 18.95 -8.04 -38.20
C LEU A 15 19.79 -7.11 -37.33
N LEU A 16 20.80 -6.46 -37.89
CA LEU A 16 21.65 -5.51 -37.18
C LEU A 16 20.82 -4.28 -36.73
N ASN A 17 19.97 -3.74 -37.58
CA ASN A 17 19.07 -2.64 -37.21
C ASN A 17 18.08 -3.04 -36.10
N ILE A 18 17.48 -4.23 -36.19
CA ILE A 18 16.59 -4.75 -35.13
C ILE A 18 17.35 -4.90 -33.81
N LEU A 19 18.58 -5.41 -33.83
CA LEU A 19 19.41 -5.55 -32.64
C LEU A 19 19.69 -4.19 -31.98
N ILE A 20 20.04 -3.17 -32.78
CA ILE A 20 20.24 -1.80 -32.28
C ILE A 20 18.96 -1.27 -31.64
N LEU A 21 17.80 -1.43 -32.30
CA LEU A 21 16.51 -0.99 -31.77
C LEU A 21 16.20 -1.64 -30.42
N VAL A 22 16.41 -2.95 -30.29
CA VAL A 22 16.22 -3.68 -29.04
C VAL A 22 17.17 -3.17 -27.95
N LEU A 23 18.45 -2.93 -28.27
CA LEU A 23 19.41 -2.36 -27.32
C LEU A 23 19.00 -0.96 -26.86
N VAL A 24 18.50 -0.11 -27.76
CA VAL A 24 17.98 1.22 -27.41
C VAL A 24 16.77 1.10 -26.47
N ILE A 25 15.84 0.19 -26.75
CA ILE A 25 14.68 -0.05 -25.88
C ILE A 25 15.13 -0.57 -24.51
N VAL A 26 16.08 -1.50 -24.46
CA VAL A 26 16.62 -2.03 -23.20
C VAL A 26 17.36 -0.94 -22.42
N ALA A 27 18.17 -0.13 -23.09
CA ALA A 27 18.87 1.00 -22.47
C ALA A 27 17.87 2.05 -21.96
N TYR A 28 16.83 2.37 -22.73
CA TYR A 28 15.78 3.33 -22.34
C TYR A 28 14.96 2.81 -21.15
N THR A 29 14.56 1.54 -21.18
CA THR A 29 13.81 0.91 -20.08
C THR A 29 14.68 0.74 -18.83
N ARG A 30 15.98 0.44 -18.98
CA ARG A 30 16.94 0.41 -17.87
C ARG A 30 17.24 1.82 -17.34
N SER A 31 17.31 2.83 -18.20
CA SER A 31 17.56 4.23 -17.84
C SER A 31 16.39 4.82 -17.07
N ARG A 32 15.15 4.56 -17.51
CA ARG A 32 13.95 4.90 -16.73
C ARG A 32 13.91 4.17 -15.37
N ARG A 33 14.37 2.92 -15.32
CA ARG A 33 14.52 2.18 -14.05
C ARG A 33 15.70 2.67 -13.20
N SER A 34 16.70 3.34 -13.78
CA SER A 34 17.82 3.91 -13.03
C SER A 34 17.53 5.33 -12.53
N ASP A 35 16.69 6.11 -13.21
CA ASP A 35 16.13 7.35 -12.64
C ASP A 35 15.28 7.07 -11.39
N GLN A 36 14.68 5.88 -11.28
CA GLN A 36 14.06 5.40 -10.04
C GLN A 36 15.07 4.89 -9.00
N LYS A 37 16.38 4.88 -9.29
CA LYS A 37 17.43 4.36 -8.40
C LYS A 37 18.51 5.39 -8.04
N PHE A 38 18.34 6.66 -8.42
CA PHE A 38 19.19 7.76 -7.94
C PHE A 38 18.53 8.48 -6.77
N GLY A 39 18.44 7.76 -5.66
CA GLY A 39 18.14 8.28 -4.33
C GLY A 39 18.96 7.50 -3.31
N HIS A 40 20.28 7.60 -3.39
CA HIS A 40 21.19 7.04 -2.38
C HIS A 40 21.72 8.19 -1.55
N GLY A 41 21.15 8.38 -0.35
CA GLY A 41 21.41 9.58 0.44
C GLY A 41 21.02 9.50 1.92
N GLY A 42 21.60 8.56 2.68
CA GLY A 42 21.74 8.69 4.13
C GLY A 42 20.53 8.25 4.96
N VAL A 43 20.84 7.80 6.17
CA VAL A 43 19.96 7.09 7.14
C VAL A 43 18.90 8.02 7.79
N ASP A 44 18.61 9.15 7.16
CA ASP A 44 17.66 10.18 7.63
C ASP A 44 16.44 10.34 6.68
N ASP A 45 16.30 9.50 5.65
CA ASP A 45 15.26 9.60 4.60
C ASP A 45 13.93 8.91 4.91
N ASP A 46 13.80 8.12 5.98
CA ASP A 46 12.56 7.38 6.32
C ASP A 46 11.34 8.30 6.53
N VAL A 47 11.55 9.60 6.79
CA VAL A 47 10.49 10.62 6.91
C VAL A 47 10.21 11.38 5.60
N ARG A 48 11.10 11.29 4.60
CA ARG A 48 11.00 12.00 3.31
C ARG A 48 10.32 11.19 2.21
N GLU A 49 10.22 9.87 2.36
CA GLU A 49 9.49 9.00 1.43
C GLU A 49 7.97 9.26 1.43
N ASN A 50 7.47 10.00 2.43
CA ASN A 50 6.09 10.43 2.54
C ASN A 50 5.86 11.90 2.11
N ILE A 51 6.89 12.57 1.58
CA ILE A 51 6.82 13.94 1.05
C ILE A 51 6.94 13.85 -0.47
N ILE A 52 5.80 13.73 -1.15
CA ILE A 52 5.73 13.74 -2.62
C ILE A 52 5.62 15.19 -3.10
N SER A 53 6.33 15.53 -4.18
CA SER A 53 6.25 16.87 -4.80
C SER A 53 4.83 17.10 -5.29
N TYR A 54 4.22 18.23 -4.92
CA TYR A 54 2.81 18.55 -5.19
C TYR A 54 2.44 18.52 -6.69
N GLU A 55 3.44 18.67 -7.56
CA GLU A 55 3.32 18.59 -9.02
C GLU A 55 3.11 17.17 -9.57
N ASP A 56 3.49 16.14 -8.82
CA ASP A 56 3.38 14.71 -9.20
C ASP A 56 2.06 14.07 -8.71
N GLU A 57 1.34 14.72 -7.79
CA GLU A 57 0.08 14.22 -7.19
C GLU A 57 -1.17 14.62 -7.99
N GLY A 58 -1.01 15.36 -9.09
CA GLY A 58 -2.03 15.50 -10.15
C GLY A 58 -3.46 15.66 -9.62
N GLY A 59 -3.70 16.72 -8.84
CA GLY A 59 -4.98 16.93 -8.15
C GLY A 59 -5.40 18.39 -8.02
N GLY A 60 -4.92 19.28 -8.87
CA GLY A 60 -5.25 20.70 -8.69
C GLY A 60 -4.87 21.60 -9.85
N GLU A 61 -5.77 21.72 -10.84
CA GLU A 61 -6.01 22.99 -11.53
C GLU A 61 -7.34 23.07 -12.30
N ASP A 62 -8.02 21.95 -12.59
CA ASP A 62 -9.24 21.99 -13.42
C ASP A 62 -10.45 22.68 -12.75
N ASP A 63 -10.48 22.83 -11.42
CA ASP A 63 -11.63 23.37 -10.67
C ASP A 63 -11.53 24.87 -10.32
N MET A 64 -10.58 25.62 -10.90
CA MET A 64 -10.37 27.03 -10.56
C MET A 64 -11.57 27.95 -10.90
N ASN A 65 -12.54 27.46 -11.69
CA ASN A 65 -13.64 28.24 -12.23
C ASN A 65 -15.03 27.79 -11.75
N ALA A 66 -15.12 26.74 -10.90
CA ALA A 66 -16.37 26.04 -10.57
C ALA A 66 -16.94 26.38 -9.19
N TYR A 67 -16.46 27.43 -8.52
CA TYR A 67 -16.96 27.80 -7.18
C TYR A 67 -18.31 28.52 -7.26
N ASP A 68 -19.39 27.80 -6.92
CA ASP A 68 -20.69 28.39 -6.59
C ASP A 68 -20.66 28.89 -5.13
N ILE A 69 -20.72 30.20 -4.91
CA ILE A 69 -20.74 30.82 -3.57
C ILE A 69 -22.13 30.85 -2.93
N THR A 70 -23.16 30.39 -3.66
CA THR A 70 -24.54 30.32 -3.17
C THR A 70 -24.72 29.46 -1.90
N PRO A 71 -23.99 28.35 -1.66
CA PRO A 71 -24.11 27.57 -0.43
C PRO A 71 -23.55 28.29 0.82
N LEU A 72 -22.71 29.30 0.66
CA LEU A 72 -22.16 30.08 1.79
C LEU A 72 -23.12 31.18 2.27
N ARG A 73 -24.19 31.45 1.52
CA ARG A 73 -25.22 32.43 1.92
C ARG A 73 -26.29 31.74 2.72
N ILE A 74 -26.30 32.02 4.02
CA ILE A 74 -27.44 31.69 4.88
C ILE A 74 -28.57 32.66 4.50
N PRO A 75 -29.69 32.20 3.89
CA PRO A 75 -30.76 33.09 3.49
C PRO A 75 -31.39 33.71 4.74
N VAL A 76 -31.55 35.03 4.77
CA VAL A 76 -32.17 35.76 5.89
C VAL A 76 -33.48 36.43 5.46
N ASP A 77 -34.47 36.52 6.35
CA ASP A 77 -35.68 37.30 6.09
C ASP A 77 -35.42 38.82 6.17
N ALA A 78 -36.44 39.61 5.83
CA ALA A 78 -36.41 41.08 5.92
C ALA A 78 -36.16 41.62 7.35
N SER A 79 -36.19 40.76 8.36
CA SER A 79 -35.83 41.05 9.76
C SER A 79 -34.40 40.62 10.13
N GLY A 80 -33.63 40.04 9.20
CA GLY A 80 -32.25 39.60 9.41
C GLY A 80 -32.11 38.20 10.02
N THR A 81 -33.19 37.41 10.08
CA THR A 81 -33.22 36.09 10.71
C THR A 81 -32.99 34.99 9.67
N PRO A 82 -32.09 34.02 9.91
CA PRO A 82 -31.77 32.98 8.93
C PRO A 82 -32.92 31.97 8.71
N LEU A 83 -33.43 31.89 7.48
CA LEU A 83 -34.43 30.95 6.98
C LEU A 83 -33.81 29.57 6.71
N GLY A 84 -33.48 28.83 7.77
CA GLY A 84 -32.79 27.55 7.61
C GLY A 84 -33.35 26.37 8.41
N ALA A 85 -34.31 26.58 9.32
CA ALA A 85 -34.84 25.50 10.15
C ALA A 85 -36.10 24.86 9.53
N LYS A 86 -35.94 24.01 8.50
CA LYS A 86 -36.94 22.99 8.16
C LYS A 86 -36.27 21.63 8.01
N PRO A 87 -36.68 20.62 8.80
CA PRO A 87 -36.15 19.28 8.67
C PRO A 87 -36.77 18.59 7.44
N GLY A 88 -35.93 18.23 6.47
CA GLY A 88 -36.30 17.26 5.43
C GLY A 88 -36.25 15.83 5.98
N PRO A 89 -37.08 14.91 5.45
CA PRO A 89 -37.09 13.53 5.93
C PRO A 89 -35.93 12.79 5.28
N ASP A 90 -34.94 12.38 6.07
CA ASP A 90 -34.48 10.98 6.14
C ASP A 90 -33.10 10.86 6.83
N LYS A 91 -33.14 10.24 8.01
CA LYS A 91 -32.12 9.39 8.66
C LYS A 91 -30.73 10.00 9.00
N ALA A 92 -30.64 10.62 10.18
CA ALA A 92 -29.47 10.52 11.08
C ALA A 92 -29.90 10.77 12.56
N PRO A 93 -29.21 10.21 13.59
CA PRO A 93 -29.69 10.16 14.98
C PRO A 93 -29.64 11.52 15.70
N PRO A 94 -30.42 11.71 16.80
CA PRO A 94 -30.77 13.03 17.30
C PRO A 94 -29.76 13.56 18.31
N LEU A 95 -28.67 14.21 17.86
CA LEU A 95 -27.83 15.01 18.75
C LEU A 95 -27.86 16.51 18.38
N LEU A 96 -29.06 17.07 18.16
CA LEU A 96 -29.23 18.52 18.17
C LEU A 96 -29.45 18.97 19.61
N LYS A 97 -28.33 19.24 20.29
CA LYS A 97 -28.36 20.15 21.43
C LYS A 97 -28.68 21.53 20.85
N GLU A 98 -29.95 21.93 20.90
CA GLU A 98 -30.38 23.29 20.58
C GLU A 98 -29.49 24.27 21.35
N VAL A 99 -28.51 24.86 20.66
CA VAL A 99 -27.75 25.98 21.19
C VAL A 99 -28.68 27.19 21.08
N ARG A 100 -29.38 27.45 22.18
CA ARG A 100 -30.14 28.67 22.41
C ARG A 100 -29.23 29.86 22.13
N LEU A 101 -29.33 30.48 20.95
CA LEU A 101 -28.80 31.82 20.75
C LEU A 101 -29.50 32.71 21.79
N ARG A 102 -28.73 33.17 22.77
CA ARG A 102 -29.20 34.11 23.78
C ARG A 102 -29.38 35.46 23.08
N GLU A 103 -30.60 35.72 22.66
CA GLU A 103 -30.98 37.01 22.07
C GLU A 103 -30.71 38.12 23.11
N PRO A 104 -29.87 39.12 22.80
CA PRO A 104 -29.60 40.20 23.74
C PRO A 104 -30.85 41.06 23.93
N PRO A 105 -31.09 41.61 25.14
CA PRO A 105 -32.28 42.38 25.44
C PRO A 105 -32.38 43.65 24.56
N PRO A 106 -33.60 44.13 24.28
CA PRO A 106 -33.80 45.27 23.38
C PRO A 106 -33.14 46.53 23.97
N GLY A 107 -32.18 47.10 23.25
CA GLY A 107 -31.50 48.36 23.63
C GLY A 107 -30.04 48.24 24.06
N ALA A 108 -29.49 47.03 24.17
CA ALA A 108 -28.05 46.85 24.33
C ALA A 108 -27.37 46.94 22.96
N GLN A 109 -26.47 47.91 22.76
CA GLN A 109 -25.53 47.90 21.64
C GLN A 109 -24.68 46.63 21.79
N PRO A 110 -24.70 45.67 20.86
CA PRO A 110 -23.86 44.50 20.97
C PRO A 110 -22.40 44.96 20.96
N GLU A 111 -21.64 44.63 22.00
CA GLU A 111 -20.21 44.90 22.04
C GLU A 111 -19.58 44.10 20.88
N VAL A 112 -19.18 44.81 19.82
CA VAL A 112 -18.63 44.19 18.60
C VAL A 112 -17.46 43.27 18.93
N GLY A 113 -16.71 43.56 19.98
CA GLY A 113 -15.63 42.71 20.49
C GLY A 113 -16.11 41.34 20.96
N ASP A 114 -17.24 41.25 21.67
CA ASP A 114 -17.83 39.99 22.12
C ASP A 114 -18.39 39.19 20.95
N PHE A 115 -19.03 39.88 20.00
CA PHE A 115 -19.55 39.27 18.78
C PHE A 115 -18.43 38.64 17.95
N ILE A 116 -17.32 39.36 17.74
CA ILE A 116 -16.16 38.86 17.01
C ILE A 116 -15.52 37.69 17.75
N ARG A 117 -15.36 37.77 19.08
CA ARG A 117 -14.81 36.68 19.89
C ARG A 117 -15.65 35.41 19.80
N ASP A 118 -16.97 35.53 19.90
CA ASP A 118 -17.90 34.40 19.82
C ASP A 118 -17.95 33.78 18.40
N HIS A 119 -17.78 34.57 17.35
CA HIS A 119 -17.71 34.05 15.97
C HIS A 119 -16.34 33.47 15.62
N LEU A 120 -15.27 34.02 16.18
CA LEU A 120 -13.92 33.48 16.03
C LEU A 120 -13.83 32.08 16.67
N ASP A 121 -14.31 31.93 17.91
CA ASP A 121 -14.29 30.64 18.61
C ASP A 121 -15.10 29.57 17.87
N LYS A 122 -16.21 29.95 17.21
CA LYS A 122 -16.99 29.05 16.36
C LYS A 122 -16.26 28.64 15.08
N ALA A 123 -15.54 29.58 14.46
CA ALA A 123 -14.77 29.29 13.26
C ALA A 123 -13.56 28.41 13.56
N ASP A 124 -12.88 28.65 14.68
CA ASP A 124 -11.72 27.87 15.12
C ASP A 124 -12.09 26.43 15.53
N GLN A 125 -13.34 26.21 15.94
CA GLN A 125 -13.86 24.89 16.31
C GLN A 125 -14.67 24.22 15.19
N ASP A 126 -14.62 24.72 13.96
CA ASP A 126 -15.33 24.13 12.82
C ASP A 126 -14.74 22.75 12.45
N PRO A 127 -15.49 21.64 12.64
CA PRO A 127 -15.00 20.30 12.30
C PRO A 127 -14.97 20.05 10.77
N GLY A 128 -15.60 20.92 9.97
CA GLY A 128 -15.50 20.91 8.51
C GLY A 128 -14.30 21.69 7.98
N ALA A 129 -13.51 22.31 8.86
CA ALA A 129 -12.30 22.99 8.46
C ALA A 129 -11.25 21.99 7.96
N PRO A 130 -10.54 22.28 6.85
CA PRO A 130 -9.45 21.44 6.36
C PRO A 130 -8.28 21.31 7.36
N PRO A 131 -7.43 20.27 7.24
CA PRO A 131 -7.44 19.23 6.20
C PRO A 131 -8.40 18.09 6.53
N VAL A 132 -9.12 17.60 5.52
CA VAL A 132 -9.95 16.41 5.65
C VAL A 132 -9.07 15.15 5.67
N ASP A 133 -9.54 14.12 6.36
CA ASP A 133 -8.88 12.81 6.33
C ASP A 133 -8.93 12.23 4.90
N ASP A 134 -7.81 11.68 4.44
CA ASP A 134 -7.71 11.01 3.15
C ASP A 134 -7.46 9.49 3.31
N LEU A 135 -8.08 8.69 2.44
CA LEU A 135 -7.92 7.24 2.43
C LEU A 135 -6.82 6.84 1.47
N ARG A 136 -5.76 6.23 2.02
CA ARG A 136 -4.67 5.65 1.22
C ARG A 136 -4.95 4.19 0.90
N ASN A 137 -5.13 3.89 -0.39
CA ASN A 137 -5.34 2.55 -0.86
C ASN A 137 -4.00 1.87 -1.17
N TYR A 138 -3.67 0.82 -0.40
CA TYR A 138 -2.48 0.00 -0.63
C TYR A 138 -2.87 -1.31 -1.32
N ALA A 139 -2.22 -1.62 -2.45
CA ALA A 139 -2.49 -2.83 -3.26
C ALA A 139 -1.21 -3.54 -3.70
N TYR A 140 -0.10 -3.33 -3.00
CA TYR A 140 1.17 -3.97 -3.35
C TYR A 140 1.21 -5.42 -2.85
N GLU A 141 1.15 -6.38 -3.78
CA GLU A 141 1.12 -7.82 -3.48
C GLU A 141 2.51 -8.46 -3.38
N GLY A 142 3.58 -7.68 -3.55
CA GLY A 142 4.94 -8.21 -3.61
C GLY A 142 5.40 -8.60 -5.02
N GLY A 143 6.67 -9.00 -5.13
CA GLY A 143 7.33 -9.30 -6.40
C GLY A 143 7.29 -10.77 -6.84
N GLY A 144 6.53 -11.63 -6.16
CA GLY A 144 6.46 -13.07 -6.48
C GLY A 144 7.80 -13.81 -6.34
N SER A 145 8.57 -13.51 -5.30
CA SER A 145 9.85 -14.19 -5.05
C SER A 145 9.62 -15.67 -4.71
N THR A 146 10.44 -16.55 -5.30
CA THR A 146 10.43 -17.96 -4.91
C THR A 146 10.90 -18.08 -3.46
N ALA A 147 10.11 -18.73 -2.62
CA ALA A 147 10.60 -19.20 -1.32
C ALA A 147 11.87 -20.01 -1.61
N GLY A 148 12.98 -19.67 -0.95
CA GLY A 148 14.26 -20.32 -1.19
C GLY A 148 14.21 -21.83 -0.92
N SER A 149 15.37 -22.49 -0.98
CA SER A 149 15.43 -23.92 -0.64
C SER A 149 15.06 -24.11 0.84
N LEU A 150 14.00 -24.87 1.10
CA LEU A 150 13.61 -25.27 2.45
C LEU A 150 14.41 -26.51 2.87
N SER A 151 14.67 -26.65 4.17
CA SER A 151 15.29 -27.84 4.73
C SER A 151 14.42 -29.08 4.45
N SER A 152 15.07 -30.19 4.10
CA SER A 152 14.37 -31.46 3.90
C SER A 152 13.94 -32.05 5.24
N LEU A 153 12.67 -32.47 5.34
CA LEU A 153 12.12 -33.12 6.55
C LEU A 153 12.84 -34.42 6.93
N ALA A 154 13.52 -35.06 5.98
CA ALA A 154 14.25 -36.30 6.20
C ALA A 154 15.64 -36.09 6.84
N SER A 155 16.08 -34.85 7.06
CA SER A 155 17.40 -34.58 7.65
C SER A 155 17.45 -34.89 9.16
N GLU A 156 16.32 -35.12 9.80
CA GLU A 156 16.19 -35.40 11.25
C GLU A 156 15.97 -36.89 11.56
N THR A 157 15.94 -37.77 10.55
CA THR A 157 15.88 -39.22 10.84
C THR A 157 17.29 -39.73 11.14
N ASP A 158 17.66 -39.55 12.40
CA ASP A 158 18.73 -40.20 13.16
C ASP A 158 19.74 -41.05 12.40
N ASP A 159 21.00 -40.65 12.49
CA ASP A 159 22.20 -41.49 12.37
C ASP A 159 22.27 -42.50 13.53
N HIS A 160 21.17 -43.16 13.87
CA HIS A 160 21.19 -44.25 14.83
C HIS A 160 21.84 -45.47 14.17
N GLU A 161 22.90 -45.96 14.80
CA GLU A 161 23.47 -47.28 14.52
C GLU A 161 22.33 -48.28 14.40
N GLN A 162 22.20 -48.90 13.22
CA GLN A 162 21.07 -49.77 12.89
C GLN A 162 21.18 -51.07 13.70
N ARG A 163 20.69 -51.05 14.95
CA ARG A 163 20.63 -52.21 15.84
C ARG A 163 19.35 -52.98 15.57
N PHE A 164 19.49 -54.24 15.16
CA PHE A 164 18.38 -55.11 14.75
C PHE A 164 18.03 -56.18 15.79
N ASP A 165 18.45 -56.01 17.06
CA ASP A 165 18.27 -56.99 18.13
C ASP A 165 16.81 -57.40 18.37
N TYR A 166 15.86 -56.51 18.05
CA TYR A 166 14.42 -56.77 18.14
C TYR A 166 13.94 -57.88 17.20
N LEU A 167 14.65 -58.19 16.11
CA LEU A 167 14.31 -59.27 15.18
C LEU A 167 14.29 -60.65 15.85
N ASN A 168 15.12 -60.85 16.87
CA ASN A 168 15.15 -62.09 17.65
C ASN A 168 13.80 -62.39 18.34
N SER A 169 13.03 -61.35 18.64
CA SER A 169 11.75 -61.47 19.34
C SER A 169 10.52 -61.62 18.43
N TRP A 170 10.67 -61.47 17.10
CA TRP A 170 9.56 -61.49 16.14
C TRP A 170 9.13 -62.90 15.72
N GLY A 171 9.83 -63.93 16.19
CA GLY A 171 9.46 -65.33 15.99
C GLY A 171 10.04 -65.97 14.71
N PRO A 172 9.67 -67.23 14.42
CA PRO A 172 10.42 -68.12 13.54
C PRO A 172 10.46 -67.66 12.07
N ARG A 173 9.49 -66.87 11.64
CA ARG A 173 9.47 -66.28 10.29
C ARG A 173 10.59 -65.27 10.06
N PHE A 174 11.07 -64.62 11.13
CA PHE A 174 12.09 -63.58 11.08
C PHE A 174 13.46 -64.09 11.53
N GLN A 175 13.58 -65.38 11.90
CA GLN A 175 14.83 -66.02 12.32
C GLN A 175 15.98 -65.77 11.34
N LYS A 176 15.71 -65.95 10.04
CA LYS A 176 16.73 -65.74 9.00
C LYS A 176 17.23 -64.29 8.94
N LEU A 177 16.36 -63.30 9.21
CA LEU A 177 16.75 -61.90 9.27
C LEU A 177 17.52 -61.61 10.56
N ALA A 178 17.08 -62.19 11.69
CA ALA A 178 17.80 -62.09 12.95
C ALA A 178 19.22 -62.67 12.87
N ASP A 179 19.39 -63.82 12.20
CA ASP A 179 20.70 -64.44 11.97
C ASP A 179 21.60 -63.57 11.09
N MET A 180 21.04 -62.91 10.05
CA MET A 180 21.81 -62.05 9.13
C MET A 180 22.20 -60.69 9.73
N TYR A 181 21.40 -60.15 10.66
CA TYR A 181 21.58 -58.78 11.18
C TYR A 181 21.91 -58.73 12.69
N GLY A 182 21.94 -59.86 13.40
CA GLY A 182 22.24 -59.95 14.83
C GLY A 182 23.70 -60.31 15.17
N GLN A 183 24.55 -60.58 14.16
CA GLN A 183 25.98 -60.82 14.36
C GLN A 183 26.77 -59.55 14.05
N GLY A 184 26.92 -58.71 15.08
CA GLY A 184 27.73 -57.49 15.02
C GLY A 184 28.77 -57.33 16.14
N GLU A 185 28.90 -58.30 17.05
CA GLU A 185 29.89 -58.25 18.15
C GLU A 185 30.39 -59.67 18.50
N SER A 186 31.27 -60.26 17.69
CA SER A 186 32.20 -61.30 18.15
C SER A 186 33.27 -61.59 17.10
N GLU A 187 34.36 -60.84 17.14
CA GLU A 187 35.71 -61.29 16.75
C GLU A 187 36.71 -60.21 17.23
N GLU A 188 36.92 -60.16 18.55
CA GLU A 188 38.20 -59.73 19.13
C GLU A 188 38.85 -61.01 19.69
N ASP A 189 39.81 -61.56 18.95
CA ASP A 189 40.89 -62.44 19.41
C ASP A 189 42.13 -62.21 18.53
#